data_AF-A0A2U3D0R1-F1
#
_entry.id   AF-A0A2U3D0R1-F1
#
_cell.length_a   1.000
_cell.length_b   1.000
_cell.length_c   1.000
_cell.angle_alpha   90.00
_cell.angle_beta   90.00
_cell.angle_gamma   90.00
#
_symmetry.space_group_name_H-M   'P 1'
#
loop_
_entity.id
_entity.type
_entity.pdbx_description
1 polymer ?
#
loop_
_entity_poly.entity_id
_entity_poly.type
_entity_poly.pdbx_seq_one_letter_code
_entity_poly.pdbx_strand_id
1 'polypeptide(L)'
;MNIDISKEDFELAPGESVLIHTNEFIKVPNTLSACIYERYSVKSLGLMISPAHYMNPGYKGNIGLLAVNHSTVPIKLIPGIKICQLALFELTSEPLRPYEKQGGKYMDAKSASISKLHLDAEIQEFLKSKGVQKASDDMAKELGEYLMGHIRASAKRLADILRAEEESQKNG
;
A
#
# COMPACT_ATOMS: atom_id res chain seq x y z
N MET A 1 -10.82 0.87 7.61
CA MET A 1 -11.00 -0.20 8.61
C MET A 1 -9.62 -0.83 8.78
N ASN A 2 -9.07 -0.82 9.99
CA ASN A 2 -7.83 -1.51 10.30
C ASN A 2 -8.20 -2.87 10.87
N ILE A 3 -7.70 -3.92 10.24
CA ILE A 3 -7.97 -5.32 10.59
C ILE A 3 -6.70 -5.86 11.20
N ASP A 4 -6.79 -6.41 12.41
CA ASP A 4 -5.68 -7.08 13.06
C ASP A 4 -5.77 -8.57 12.77
N ILE A 5 -5.09 -8.98 11.70
CA ILE A 5 -5.13 -10.36 11.22
C ILE A 5 -4.60 -11.38 12.24
N SER A 6 -3.97 -10.95 13.34
CA SER A 6 -3.59 -11.82 14.46
C SER A 6 -4.76 -12.24 15.35
N LYS A 7 -5.90 -11.57 15.24
CA LYS A 7 -7.10 -11.79 16.05
C LYS A 7 -8.28 -12.29 15.22
N GLU A 8 -8.36 -11.88 13.96
CA GLU A 8 -9.42 -12.23 13.04
C GLU A 8 -8.85 -12.73 11.71
N ASP A 9 -9.48 -13.77 11.16
CA ASP A 9 -9.10 -14.29 9.86
C ASP A 9 -9.44 -13.27 8.76
N PHE A 10 -8.52 -13.07 7.82
CA PHE A 10 -8.76 -12.21 6.67
C PHE A 10 -8.54 -12.97 5.36
N GLU A 11 -9.56 -12.96 4.51
CA GLU A 11 -9.51 -13.50 3.16
C GLU A 11 -9.51 -12.36 2.14
N LEU A 12 -8.52 -12.37 1.26
CA LEU A 12 -8.44 -11.45 0.14
C LEU A 12 -9.11 -12.08 -1.08
N ALA A 13 -10.24 -11.51 -1.52
CA ALA A 13 -10.97 -12.06 -2.64
C ALA A 13 -10.22 -11.85 -3.99
N PRO A 14 -10.53 -12.66 -5.03
CA PRO A 14 -9.97 -12.45 -6.37
C PRO A 14 -10.16 -11.02 -6.87
N GLY A 15 -9.08 -10.41 -7.39
CA GLY A 15 -9.08 -9.05 -7.92
C GLY A 15 -9.05 -7.94 -6.86
N GLU A 16 -9.13 -8.27 -5.57
CA GLU A 16 -9.02 -7.28 -4.49
C GLU A 16 -7.58 -6.93 -4.14
N SER A 17 -7.43 -5.76 -3.52
CA SER A 17 -6.17 -5.32 -2.94
C SER A 17 -6.37 -4.82 -1.51
N VAL A 18 -5.36 -5.04 -0.69
CA VAL A 18 -5.37 -4.62 0.71
C VAL A 18 -4.01 -4.07 1.11
N LEU A 19 -4.00 -3.00 1.89
CA LEU A 19 -2.77 -2.47 2.48
C LEU A 19 -2.49 -3.23 3.78
N ILE A 20 -1.34 -3.91 3.82
CA ILE A 20 -0.82 -4.61 4.98
C ILE A 20 0.47 -3.94 5.44
N HIS A 21 1.06 -4.42 6.54
CA HIS A 21 2.41 -4.03 6.93
C HIS A 21 3.21 -5.20 7.46
N THR A 22 4.52 -5.08 7.41
CA THR A 22 5.46 -6.00 8.05
C THR A 22 5.30 -5.97 9.57
N ASN A 23 5.54 -7.10 10.21
CA ASN A 23 5.62 -7.18 11.68
C ASN A 23 6.93 -6.54 12.17
N GLU A 24 7.98 -6.64 11.37
CA GLU A 24 9.31 -6.13 11.63
C GLU A 24 9.35 -4.61 11.58
N PHE A 25 9.95 -4.01 12.61
CA PHE A 25 10.31 -2.60 12.62
C PHE A 25 11.74 -2.44 12.11
N ILE A 26 11.89 -1.89 10.90
CA ILE A 26 13.17 -1.84 10.20
C ILE A 26 13.85 -0.50 10.49
N LYS A 27 15.16 -0.53 10.77
CA LYS A 27 16.03 0.65 10.86
C LYS A 27 17.18 0.47 9.87
N VAL A 28 17.23 1.34 8.87
CA VAL A 28 18.30 1.37 7.87
C VAL A 28 19.30 2.44 8.27
N PRO A 29 20.58 2.11 8.51
CA PRO A 29 21.60 3.11 8.84
C PRO A 29 21.85 4.05 7.65
N ASN A 30 22.49 5.20 7.89
CA ASN A 30 22.82 6.14 6.81
C ASN A 30 23.85 5.60 5.81
N THR A 31 24.52 4.48 6.14
CA THR A 31 25.52 3.82 5.28
C THR A 31 24.92 2.77 4.36
N LEU A 32 23.62 2.44 4.50
CA LEU A 32 22.95 1.44 3.68
C LEU A 32 21.68 2.02 3.04
N SER A 33 21.28 1.44 1.91
CA SER A 33 19.90 1.45 1.44
C SER A 33 19.34 0.04 1.47
N ALA A 34 18.02 -0.10 1.38
CA ALA A 34 17.40 -1.40 1.39
C ALA A 34 16.24 -1.49 0.40
N CYS A 35 16.00 -2.68 -0.16
CA CYS A 35 14.85 -2.97 -1.00
C CYS A 35 14.10 -4.18 -0.47
N ILE A 36 12.77 -4.10 -0.47
CA ILE A 36 11.94 -5.29 -0.32
C ILE A 36 11.76 -5.96 -1.67
N TYR A 37 12.05 -7.25 -1.70
CA TYR A 37 11.70 -8.13 -2.80
C TYR A 37 10.62 -9.12 -2.37
N GLU A 38 9.72 -9.41 -3.29
CA GLU A 38 8.73 -10.47 -3.12
C GLU A 38 9.40 -11.86 -3.10
N ARG A 39 8.83 -12.81 -2.36
CA ARG A 39 9.22 -14.22 -2.45
C ARG A 39 8.52 -14.86 -3.64
N TYR A 40 9.28 -15.52 -4.51
CA TYR A 40 8.72 -16.19 -5.69
C TYR A 40 7.59 -17.19 -5.34
N SER A 41 7.73 -17.93 -4.24
CA SER A 41 6.70 -18.87 -3.76
C SER A 41 5.36 -18.22 -3.42
N VAL A 42 5.37 -16.93 -3.06
CA VAL A 42 4.16 -16.15 -2.78
C VAL A 42 3.54 -15.68 -4.08
N LYS A 43 4.38 -15.12 -4.96
CA LYS A 43 3.99 -14.72 -6.31
C LYS A 43 3.33 -15.85 -7.11
N SER A 44 3.87 -17.08 -7.00
CA SER A 44 3.34 -18.25 -7.71
C SER A 44 1.94 -18.67 -7.27
N LEU A 45 1.47 -18.21 -6.10
CA LEU A 45 0.09 -18.42 -5.63
C LEU A 45 -0.88 -17.39 -6.23
N GLY A 46 -0.40 -16.45 -7.03
CA GLY A 46 -1.19 -15.32 -7.52
C GLY A 46 -1.35 -14.18 -6.51
N LEU A 47 -0.71 -14.27 -5.33
CA LEU A 47 -0.61 -13.14 -4.41
C LEU A 47 0.59 -12.29 -4.81
N MET A 48 0.34 -11.08 -5.29
CA MET A 48 1.38 -10.10 -5.58
C MET A 48 1.57 -9.16 -4.38
N ILE A 49 2.81 -9.01 -3.93
CA ILE A 49 3.21 -7.99 -2.96
C ILE A 49 3.88 -6.84 -3.71
N SER A 50 3.41 -5.60 -3.51
CA SER A 50 3.89 -4.42 -4.25
C SER A 50 5.42 -4.40 -4.37
N PRO A 51 5.96 -4.39 -5.61
CA PRO A 51 7.30 -4.89 -5.90
C PRO A 51 8.45 -3.91 -5.61
N ALA A 52 8.17 -2.67 -5.17
CA ALA A 52 9.21 -1.65 -5.05
C ALA A 52 9.07 -0.80 -3.79
N HIS A 53 9.60 -1.29 -2.68
CA HIS A 53 9.83 -0.48 -1.47
C HIS A 53 11.32 -0.24 -1.33
N TYR A 54 11.82 0.81 -1.98
CA TYR A 54 13.16 1.33 -1.71
C TYR A 54 13.12 2.11 -0.38
N MET A 55 13.89 1.65 0.59
CA MET A 55 14.15 2.35 1.84
C MET A 55 15.41 3.19 1.67
N ASN A 56 15.19 4.50 1.76
CA ASN A 56 16.27 5.48 1.80
C ASN A 56 17.17 5.25 3.03
N PRO A 57 18.47 5.60 2.93
CA PRO A 57 19.35 5.64 4.10
C PRO A 57 18.76 6.46 5.24
N GLY A 58 18.84 5.92 6.46
CA GLY A 58 18.24 6.53 7.65
C GLY A 58 16.74 6.23 7.83
N TYR A 59 16.11 5.42 6.97
CA TYR A 59 14.72 5.01 7.15
C TYR A 59 14.52 4.24 8.47
N LYS A 60 13.39 4.49 9.14
CA LYS A 60 12.97 3.77 10.34
C LYS A 60 11.46 3.60 10.35
N GLY A 61 10.95 2.38 10.48
CA GLY A 61 9.50 2.11 10.52
C GLY A 61 9.11 0.68 10.15
N ASN A 62 7.85 0.34 10.38
CA ASN A 62 7.20 -0.80 9.73
C ASN A 62 6.90 -0.44 8.28
N ILE A 63 7.12 -1.41 7.39
CA ILE A 63 6.89 -1.21 5.97
C ILE A 63 5.45 -1.56 5.62
N GLY A 64 4.71 -0.60 5.07
CA GLY A 64 3.42 -0.82 4.43
C GLY A 64 3.61 -1.48 3.07
N LEU A 65 2.76 -2.46 2.75
CA LEU A 65 2.80 -3.23 1.50
C LEU A 65 1.39 -3.29 0.93
N LEU A 66 1.23 -3.11 -0.38
CA LEU A 66 -0.02 -3.41 -1.06
C LEU A 66 0.01 -4.88 -1.51
N ALA A 67 -0.90 -5.69 -0.98
CA ALA A 67 -1.13 -7.06 -1.43
C ALA A 67 -2.29 -7.08 -2.41
N VAL A 68 -2.13 -7.79 -3.54
CA VAL A 68 -3.14 -7.91 -4.59
C VAL A 68 -3.34 -9.38 -4.93
N ASN A 69 -4.59 -9.85 -4.92
CA ASN A 69 -4.91 -11.21 -5.33
C ASN A 69 -5.22 -11.26 -6.83
N HIS A 70 -4.27 -11.77 -7.62
CA HIS A 70 -4.43 -12.03 -9.05
C HIS A 70 -4.88 -13.46 -9.37
N SER A 71 -5.07 -14.31 -8.35
CA SER A 71 -5.60 -15.66 -8.54
C SER A 71 -7.12 -15.64 -8.73
N THR A 72 -7.68 -16.78 -9.11
CA THR A 72 -9.14 -16.97 -9.26
C THR A 72 -9.83 -17.46 -7.98
N VAL A 73 -9.08 -17.64 -6.89
CA VAL A 73 -9.60 -18.15 -5.60
C VAL A 73 -9.28 -17.17 -4.46
N PRO A 74 -10.09 -17.13 -3.39
CA PRO A 74 -9.75 -16.36 -2.20
C PRO A 74 -8.41 -16.80 -1.59
N ILE A 75 -7.60 -15.83 -1.14
CA ILE A 75 -6.32 -16.10 -0.46
C ILE A 75 -6.43 -15.64 0.99
N LYS A 76 -6.29 -16.58 1.92
CA LYS A 76 -6.25 -16.28 3.34
C LYS A 76 -4.89 -15.69 3.74
N LEU A 77 -4.87 -14.49 4.30
CA LEU A 77 -3.67 -13.87 4.84
C LEU A 77 -3.47 -14.33 6.29
N ILE A 78 -2.41 -15.10 6.52
CA ILE A 78 -2.09 -15.66 7.83
C ILE A 78 -0.90 -14.88 8.43
N PRO A 79 -1.04 -14.33 9.65
CA PRO A 79 0.07 -13.67 10.34
C PRO A 79 1.30 -14.57 10.51
N GLY A 80 2.49 -13.97 10.45
CA GLY A 80 3.76 -14.67 10.63
C GLY A 80 4.25 -15.44 9.39
N ILE A 81 3.45 -15.53 8.33
CA ILE A 81 3.93 -16.04 7.04
C ILE A 81 4.91 -15.04 6.43
N LYS A 82 6.09 -15.52 6.05
CA LYS A 82 7.09 -14.73 5.33
C LYS A 82 6.60 -14.44 3.92
N ILE A 83 6.29 -13.18 3.62
CA ILE A 83 5.77 -12.77 2.29
C ILE A 83 6.82 -12.13 1.39
N CYS A 84 7.86 -11.55 1.98
CA CYS A 84 8.90 -10.82 1.28
C CYS A 84 10.28 -11.07 1.91
N GLN A 85 11.32 -10.52 1.28
CA GLN A 85 12.70 -10.58 1.71
C GLN A 85 13.34 -9.20 1.58
N LEU A 86 14.34 -8.92 2.41
CA LEU A 86 15.05 -7.64 2.45
C LEU A 86 16.43 -7.80 1.80
N ALA A 87 16.73 -6.97 0.82
CA ALA A 87 18.09 -6.79 0.31
C ALA A 87 18.67 -5.49 0.85
N LEU A 88 19.92 -5.54 1.27
CA LEU A 88 20.68 -4.38 1.76
C LEU A 88 21.77 -4.04 0.76
N PHE A 89 21.98 -2.75 0.52
CA PHE A 89 22.98 -2.24 -0.40
C PHE A 89 23.85 -1.23 0.33
N GLU A 90 25.16 -1.42 0.27
CA GLU A 90 26.12 -0.49 0.87
C GLU A 90 26.29 0.75 0.00
N LEU A 91 26.33 1.91 0.65
CA LEU A 91 26.61 3.17 -0.03
C LEU A 91 28.12 3.39 -0.14
N THR A 92 28.55 3.94 -1.28
CA THR A 92 29.94 4.31 -1.51
C THR A 92 30.33 5.64 -0.85
N SER A 93 29.35 6.45 -0.43
CA SER A 93 29.55 7.74 0.24
C SER A 93 28.36 8.12 1.12
N GLU A 94 28.55 9.10 2.01
CA GLU A 94 27.48 9.59 2.87
C GLU A 94 26.34 10.23 2.04
N PRO A 95 25.07 9.92 2.32
CA PRO A 95 23.95 10.50 1.59
C PRO A 95 23.81 12.00 1.91
N LEU A 96 23.79 12.84 0.86
CA LEU A 96 23.55 14.28 0.97
C LEU A 96 22.28 14.61 1.76
N ARG A 97 21.22 13.83 1.54
CA ARG A 97 19.91 13.99 2.19
C ARG A 97 19.37 12.60 2.61
N PRO A 98 19.70 12.10 3.82
CA PRO A 98 19.07 10.91 4.36
C PRO A 98 17.55 11.12 4.55
N TYR A 99 16.80 10.04 4.73
CA TYR A 99 15.33 10.04 4.67
C TYR A 99 14.66 11.09 5.57
N GLU A 100 15.18 11.28 6.78
CA GLU A 100 14.69 12.31 7.72
C GLU A 100 14.77 13.72 7.13
N LYS A 101 15.89 14.06 6.48
CA LYS A 101 16.10 15.35 5.82
C LYS A 101 15.28 15.54 4.54
N GLN A 102 14.62 14.48 4.04
CA GLN A 102 13.69 14.53 2.92
C GLN A 102 12.23 14.79 3.37
N GLY A 103 12.01 15.02 4.67
CA GLY A 103 10.69 15.22 5.27
C GLY A 103 10.06 13.96 5.85
N GLY A 104 10.68 12.78 5.66
CA GLY A 104 10.40 11.57 6.45
C GLY A 104 8.93 11.20 6.61
N LYS A 105 8.10 11.35 5.57
CA LYS A 105 6.62 11.24 5.66
C LYS A 105 6.13 9.96 6.35
N TYR A 106 6.86 8.85 6.17
CA TYR A 106 6.54 7.55 6.73
C TYR A 106 7.53 7.09 7.81
N MET A 107 8.33 8.02 8.36
CA MET A 107 9.23 7.74 9.49
C MET A 107 8.42 7.31 10.72
N ASP A 108 8.95 6.33 11.46
CA ASP A 108 8.38 5.77 12.68
C ASP A 108 6.95 5.22 12.54
N ALA A 109 6.52 4.91 11.31
CA ALA A 109 5.25 4.24 11.07
C ALA A 109 5.20 2.92 11.85
N LYS A 110 4.09 2.68 12.56
CA LYS A 110 3.84 1.45 13.35
C LYS A 110 2.75 0.56 12.78
N SER A 111 2.11 1.01 11.70
CA SER A 111 1.01 0.32 11.03
C SER A 111 1.01 0.67 9.55
N ALA A 112 0.16 0.00 8.79
CA ALA A 112 -0.18 0.40 7.44
C ALA A 112 -0.62 1.88 7.44
N SER A 113 0.14 2.75 6.79
CA SER A 113 -0.20 4.17 6.65
C SER A 113 -0.90 4.37 5.32
N ILE A 114 -2.01 5.11 5.33
CA ILE A 114 -2.58 5.65 4.09
C ILE A 114 -1.58 6.58 3.40
N SER A 115 -1.79 6.79 2.10
CA SER A 115 -0.96 7.68 1.30
C SER A 115 -0.93 9.10 1.88
N LYS A 116 0.28 9.63 2.02
CA LYS A 116 0.55 11.02 2.42
C LYS A 116 0.91 11.90 1.23
N LEU A 117 0.53 11.50 0.01
CA LEU A 117 0.79 12.24 -1.23
C LEU A 117 0.29 13.70 -1.17
N HIS A 118 -0.78 13.95 -0.42
CA HIS A 118 -1.29 15.29 -0.22
C HIS A 118 -0.30 16.23 0.48
N LEU A 119 0.71 15.72 1.20
CA LEU A 119 1.73 16.55 1.86
C LEU A 119 2.89 16.95 0.94
N ASP A 120 2.92 16.44 -0.28
CA ASP A 120 3.95 16.75 -1.27
C ASP A 120 3.89 18.23 -1.67
N ALA A 121 5.05 18.88 -1.78
CA ALA A 121 5.12 20.33 -1.99
C ALA A 121 4.52 20.72 -3.34
N GLU A 122 4.78 19.93 -4.38
CA GLU A 122 4.23 20.08 -5.71
C GLU A 122 2.72 19.87 -5.74
N ILE A 123 2.19 18.96 -4.92
CA ILE A 123 0.74 18.74 -4.79
C ILE A 123 0.10 19.94 -4.08
N GLN A 124 0.71 20.43 -3.01
CA GLN A 124 0.26 21.63 -2.31
C GLN A 124 0.29 22.88 -3.21
N GLU A 125 1.33 23.03 -4.03
CA GLU A 125 1.44 24.12 -4.99
C GLU A 125 0.36 24.02 -6.08
N PHE A 126 0.13 22.82 -6.62
CA PHE A 126 -0.94 22.57 -7.57
C PHE A 126 -2.31 22.93 -6.97
N LEU A 127 -2.60 22.48 -5.75
CA LEU A 127 -3.87 22.77 -5.06
C LEU A 127 -4.06 24.27 -4.83
N LYS A 128 -3.01 24.99 -4.42
CA LYS A 128 -3.03 26.45 -4.30
C LYS A 128 -3.32 27.14 -5.63
N SER A 129 -2.73 26.66 -6.73
CA SER A 129 -3.01 27.19 -8.08
C SER A 129 -4.48 27.05 -8.50
N LYS A 130 -5.21 26.12 -7.87
CA LYS A 130 -6.66 25.88 -8.07
C LYS A 130 -7.54 26.56 -7.03
N GLY A 131 -6.99 27.45 -6.20
CA GLY A 131 -7.74 28.18 -5.17
C GLY A 131 -8.00 27.40 -3.88
N VAL A 132 -7.41 26.21 -3.72
CA VAL A 132 -7.50 25.44 -2.47
C VAL A 132 -6.41 25.96 -1.52
N GLN A 133 -6.82 26.66 -0.45
CA GLN A 133 -5.88 27.38 0.41
C GLN A 133 -4.98 26.46 1.27
N LYS A 134 -5.43 25.23 1.56
CA LYS A 134 -4.67 24.16 2.22
C LYS A 134 -5.43 22.85 2.12
N ALA A 135 -4.78 21.76 1.70
CA ALA A 135 -5.32 20.44 2.04
C ALA A 135 -4.99 20.19 3.52
N SER A 136 -5.97 20.39 4.41
CA SER A 136 -5.83 19.92 5.79
C SER A 136 -5.77 18.38 5.82
N ASP A 137 -5.28 17.81 6.91
CA ASP A 137 -5.35 16.35 7.15
C ASP A 137 -6.81 15.85 7.01
N ASP A 138 -7.78 16.68 7.40
CA ASP A 138 -9.21 16.41 7.22
C ASP A 138 -9.60 16.34 5.75
N MET A 139 -9.11 17.25 4.90
CA MET A 139 -9.40 17.24 3.46
C MET A 139 -8.77 16.03 2.76
N ALA A 140 -7.58 15.60 3.20
CA ALA A 140 -6.94 14.39 2.67
C ALA A 140 -7.71 13.12 3.05
N LYS A 141 -8.22 13.08 4.28
CA LYS A 141 -9.10 12.01 4.77
C LYS A 141 -10.41 12.00 3.99
N GLU A 142 -11.07 13.14 3.83
CA GLU A 142 -12.30 13.29 3.05
C GLU A 142 -12.10 12.90 1.59
N LEU A 143 -10.99 13.30 0.96
CA LEU A 143 -10.66 12.89 -0.40
C LEU A 143 -10.43 11.37 -0.49
N GLY A 144 -9.74 10.79 0.49
CA GLY A 144 -9.55 9.34 0.58
C GLY A 144 -10.88 8.60 0.71
N GLU A 145 -11.76 9.06 1.59
CA GLU A 145 -13.10 8.51 1.78
C GLU A 145 -13.97 8.65 0.53
N TYR A 146 -13.93 9.81 -0.13
CA TYR A 146 -14.64 10.07 -1.39
C TYR A 146 -14.16 9.15 -2.52
N LEU A 147 -12.85 9.06 -2.75
CA LEU A 147 -12.27 8.19 -3.79
C LEU A 147 -12.60 6.72 -3.54
N MET A 148 -12.48 6.25 -2.30
CA MET A 148 -12.83 4.88 -1.93
C MET A 148 -14.32 4.59 -2.10
N GLY A 149 -15.19 5.56 -1.76
CA GLY A 149 -16.62 5.49 -2.03
C GLY A 149 -16.91 5.35 -3.52
N HIS A 150 -16.24 6.14 -4.34
CA HIS A 150 -16.40 6.11 -5.80
C HIS A 150 -15.92 4.79 -6.42
N ILE A 151 -14.79 4.26 -5.96
CA ILE A 151 -14.27 2.95 -6.37
C ILE A 151 -15.28 1.85 -6.04
N ARG A 152 -15.82 1.82 -4.81
CA ARG A 152 -16.84 0.84 -4.39
C ARG A 152 -18.12 0.94 -5.23
N ALA A 153 -18.58 2.16 -5.51
CA ALA A 153 -19.78 2.38 -6.32
C ALA A 153 -19.57 1.89 -7.76
N SER A 154 -18.40 2.14 -8.35
CA SER A 154 -18.04 1.62 -9.68
C SER A 154 -17.92 0.10 -9.69
N ALA A 155 -17.29 -0.50 -8.69
CA ALA A 155 -17.18 -1.96 -8.56
C ALA A 155 -18.55 -2.63 -8.44
N LYS A 156 -19.46 -2.05 -7.65
CA LYS A 156 -20.85 -2.54 -7.54
C LYS A 156 -21.57 -2.49 -8.89
N ARG A 157 -21.50 -1.36 -9.61
CA ARG A 157 -22.12 -1.24 -10.95
C ARG A 157 -21.59 -2.29 -11.93
N LEU A 158 -20.28 -2.53 -11.94
CA LEU A 158 -19.68 -3.55 -12.80
C LEU A 158 -20.16 -4.96 -12.42
N ALA A 159 -20.24 -5.26 -11.12
CA ALA A 159 -20.77 -6.54 -10.65
C ALA A 159 -22.25 -6.74 -11.04
N ASP A 160 -23.07 -5.68 -10.99
CA ASP A 160 -24.47 -5.73 -11.39
C ASP A 160 -24.61 -5.97 -12.91
N ILE A 161 -23.75 -5.36 -13.73
CA ILE A 161 -23.71 -5.59 -15.19
C ILE A 161 -23.36 -7.06 -15.49
N LEU A 162 -22.30 -7.58 -14.87
CA LEU A 162 -21.85 -8.96 -15.09
C LEU A 162 -22.92 -9.98 -14.69
N ARG A 163 -23.65 -9.74 -13.59
CA ARG A 163 -24.78 -10.60 -13.18
C ARG A 163 -25.93 -10.57 -14.20
N ALA A 164 -26.26 -9.40 -14.74
CA ALA A 164 -27.31 -9.27 -15.75
C ALA A 164 -26.94 -9.96 -17.08
N GLU A 165 -25.65 -9.96 -17.45
CA GLU A 165 -25.14 -10.70 -18.61
C GLU A 165 -25.21 -12.23 -18.40
N GLU A 166 -24.84 -12.73 -17.22
CA GLU A 166 -24.98 -14.16 -16.88
C GLU A 166 -26.44 -14.63 -16.86
N GLU A 167 -27.37 -13.81 -16.37
CA GLU A 167 -28.81 -14.11 -16.38
C GLU A 167 -29.39 -14.10 -17.79
N SER A 168 -28.93 -13.20 -18.65
CA SER A 168 -29.36 -13.14 -20.06
C SER A 168 -28.85 -14.34 -20.88
N GLN A 169 -27.65 -14.84 -20.58
CA GLN A 169 -27.08 -16.03 -21.23
C GLN A 169 -27.70 -17.35 -20.75
N LYS A 170 -28.29 -17.40 -19.55
CA LYS A 170 -29.00 -18.59 -19.04
C LYS A 170 -30.43 -18.71 -19.56
N ASN A 171 -31.01 -17.62 -20.07
CA ASN A 171 -32.40 -17.53 -20.50
C ASN A 171 -32.59 -17.49 -22.04
N GLY A 172 -31.52 -17.64 -22.82
CA GLY A 172 -31.53 -17.74 -24.28
C GLY A 172 -30.90 -19.04 -24.76
#